data_AF-A0A946EDT4-F1
#
_entry.id   AF-A0A946EDT4-F1
#
_cell.length_a   1.000
_cell.length_b   1.000
_cell.length_c   1.000
_cell.angle_alpha   90.00
_cell.angle_beta   90.00
_cell.angle_gamma   90.00
#
_symmetry.space_group_name_H-M   'P 1'
#
loop_
_entity.id
_entity.type
_entity.pdbx_description
1 polymer ?
#
loop_
_entity_poly.entity_id
_entity_poly.type
_entity_poly.pdbx_seq_one_letter_code
_entity_poly.pdbx_strand_id
1 'polypeptide(L)'
;MALSRRTGQRFQASIWPGFVDAMTGLLLVLMFVLTIFMVVQFVLRETITGQESELNTLSAEIAAIAEALGMERDKVETLETELGTLSATLDDTQSEVAAQSQLIAQLTQQRDDTADQLAQASQRIASFEEQVASLLAAQNNSNQQITTLEAEKVELLSQQEQLNLALATARSEIDSAAEDARRKAAEREALDAYIASLEASKAENETRIAQQSDNLVKLKDLLSEEEAARLVSSQVAQELRKQLENATAELTAMTLVLEEQRRKAEETLIILAAAEAAKSDLDQMLQETLLALEAANLKVDSQSREISDLETTGQQVKAAFDQSEVALAAALARQQGLETQISELQAALKIALGSDEEKAALLSALQAQLSQNKDQLATLNQARQSAQSLAEKLQLQLSGALEDIERLNQDRLEKSDQSLALQNRLAQTREDLRRAEEAAADGQKKNATLEQKIAALLLSLNQAEAQSAEINDQLKDTQAELSNEQSALSDTQAALRNEQAARAKAMSEAEALNQKLAQALVNLTAADADRNRAATDIEQLQEALR
;
A
#
# COMPACT_ATOMS: atom_id res chain seq x y z
N MET A 1 -158.32 49.93 -113.58
CA MET A 1 -159.35 50.11 -114.63
C MET A 1 -158.66 50.10 -115.99
N ALA A 2 -159.29 49.47 -116.99
CA ALA A 2 -158.94 49.34 -118.43
C ALA A 2 -157.76 48.39 -118.79
N LEU A 3 -157.94 47.22 -119.46
CA LEU A 3 -158.38 46.91 -120.85
C LEU A 3 -157.34 47.40 -121.90
N SER A 4 -156.93 46.73 -122.99
CA SER A 4 -157.40 45.53 -123.71
C SER A 4 -156.56 45.34 -125.01
N ARG A 5 -156.24 44.07 -125.38
CA ARG A 5 -156.14 43.46 -126.74
C ARG A 5 -155.07 43.94 -127.76
N ARG A 6 -154.17 43.04 -128.24
CA ARG A 6 -154.21 42.16 -129.46
C ARG A 6 -153.50 42.87 -130.65
N THR A 7 -152.59 42.32 -131.48
CA THR A 7 -152.58 41.15 -132.41
C THR A 7 -151.22 41.19 -133.20
N GLY A 8 -150.51 40.09 -133.51
CA GLY A 8 -150.53 39.44 -134.85
C GLY A 8 -149.15 39.10 -135.49
N GLN A 9 -148.84 37.80 -135.61
CA GLN A 9 -148.00 37.02 -136.57
C GLN A 9 -147.02 37.68 -137.59
N ARG A 10 -145.77 37.12 -137.72
CA ARG A 10 -145.29 36.27 -138.86
C ARG A 10 -143.77 35.91 -138.84
N PHE A 11 -143.49 34.58 -138.93
CA PHE A 11 -142.49 33.81 -139.73
C PHE A 11 -140.95 34.08 -139.79
N GLN A 12 -140.20 32.99 -139.48
CA GLN A 12 -139.02 32.36 -140.15
C GLN A 12 -137.53 32.67 -139.80
N ALA A 13 -136.88 31.61 -139.25
CA ALA A 13 -135.51 31.06 -139.44
C ALA A 13 -134.23 31.86 -139.13
N SER A 14 -133.38 31.33 -138.21
CA SER A 14 -131.90 31.17 -138.33
C SER A 14 -131.28 30.57 -137.04
N ILE A 15 -130.91 29.28 -137.08
CA ILE A 15 -130.18 28.53 -136.03
C ILE A 15 -128.69 28.55 -136.41
N TRP A 16 -127.95 29.63 -136.21
CA TRP A 16 -126.50 29.68 -136.56
C TRP A 16 -125.62 30.69 -135.76
N PRO A 17 -125.82 30.91 -134.42
CA PRO A 17 -124.74 31.49 -133.60
C PRO A 17 -124.31 30.68 -132.36
N GLY A 18 -124.92 29.52 -132.04
CA GLY A 18 -124.70 28.83 -130.75
C GLY A 18 -123.58 27.78 -130.65
N PHE A 19 -123.00 27.31 -131.77
CA PHE A 19 -122.00 26.22 -131.72
C PHE A 19 -120.56 26.73 -131.53
N VAL A 20 -120.24 27.93 -132.01
CA VAL A 20 -118.89 28.49 -131.91
C VAL A 20 -118.54 28.86 -130.46
N ASP A 21 -119.52 29.34 -129.67
CA ASP A 21 -119.31 29.72 -128.27
C ASP A 21 -119.02 28.51 -127.36
N ALA A 22 -119.66 27.36 -127.63
CA ALA A 22 -119.45 26.15 -126.85
C ALA A 22 -118.04 25.53 -127.06
N MET A 23 -117.48 25.60 -128.27
CA MET A 23 -116.11 25.12 -128.54
C MET A 23 -115.03 26.04 -127.98
N THR A 24 -115.23 27.36 -128.04
CA THR A 24 -114.31 28.31 -127.40
C THR A 24 -114.37 28.22 -125.88
N GLY A 25 -115.55 27.98 -125.29
CA GLY A 25 -115.72 27.76 -123.85
C GLY A 25 -114.99 26.51 -123.34
N LEU A 26 -115.02 25.40 -124.10
CA LEU A 26 -114.31 24.17 -123.71
C LEU A 26 -112.78 24.35 -123.79
N LEU A 27 -112.28 25.08 -124.79
CA LEU A 27 -110.85 25.45 -124.87
C LEU A 27 -110.42 26.39 -123.74
N LEU A 28 -111.25 27.36 -123.35
CA LEU A 28 -110.95 28.29 -122.26
C LEU A 28 -110.90 27.57 -120.90
N VAL A 29 -111.83 26.64 -120.64
CA VAL A 29 -111.82 25.82 -119.43
C VAL A 29 -110.62 24.87 -119.39
N LEU A 30 -110.26 24.24 -120.52
CA LEU A 30 -109.09 23.36 -120.58
C LEU A 30 -107.78 24.13 -120.35
N MET A 31 -107.61 25.30 -120.97
CA MET A 31 -106.47 26.19 -120.70
C MET A 31 -106.44 26.68 -119.25
N PHE A 32 -107.60 26.98 -118.67
CA PHE A 32 -107.72 27.40 -117.27
C PHE A 32 -107.34 26.27 -116.28
N VAL A 33 -107.78 25.03 -116.52
CA VAL A 33 -107.40 23.87 -115.69
C VAL A 33 -105.92 23.53 -115.84
N LEU A 34 -105.34 23.65 -117.04
CA LEU A 34 -103.92 23.39 -117.26
C LEU A 34 -103.03 24.46 -116.60
N THR A 35 -103.43 25.73 -116.64
CA THR A 35 -102.71 26.82 -115.97
C THR A 35 -102.84 26.76 -114.46
N ILE A 36 -104.03 26.47 -113.90
CA ILE A 36 -104.17 26.31 -112.44
C ILE A 36 -103.38 25.10 -111.94
N PHE A 37 -103.36 23.99 -112.69
CA PHE A 37 -102.55 22.84 -112.36
C PHE A 37 -101.05 23.14 -112.42
N MET A 38 -100.59 23.88 -113.44
CA MET A 38 -99.19 24.29 -113.55
C MET A 38 -98.77 25.24 -112.42
N VAL A 39 -99.64 26.17 -112.01
CA VAL A 39 -99.39 27.07 -110.87
C VAL A 39 -99.36 26.28 -109.56
N VAL A 40 -100.29 25.35 -109.33
CA VAL A 40 -100.29 24.49 -108.15
C VAL A 40 -99.04 23.60 -108.12
N GLN A 41 -98.65 23.00 -109.25
CA GLN A 41 -97.41 22.22 -109.36
C GLN A 41 -96.16 23.07 -109.15
N PHE A 42 -96.15 24.31 -109.63
CA PHE A 42 -95.05 25.25 -109.41
C PHE A 42 -94.95 25.63 -107.92
N VAL A 43 -96.07 25.99 -107.28
CA VAL A 43 -96.11 26.34 -105.85
C VAL A 43 -95.76 25.14 -104.98
N LEU A 44 -96.26 23.93 -105.26
CA LEU A 44 -95.87 22.73 -104.52
C LEU A 44 -94.39 22.40 -104.74
N ARG A 45 -93.85 22.55 -105.95
CA ARG A 45 -92.42 22.34 -106.22
C ARG A 45 -91.56 23.35 -105.48
N GLU A 46 -91.93 24.64 -105.50
CA GLU A 46 -91.21 25.69 -104.78
C GLU A 46 -91.29 25.48 -103.26
N THR A 47 -92.45 25.05 -102.74
CA THR A 47 -92.63 24.72 -101.31
C THR A 47 -91.80 23.50 -100.91
N ILE A 48 -91.80 22.43 -101.71
CA ILE A 48 -91.03 21.19 -101.43
C ILE A 48 -89.54 21.47 -101.54
N THR A 49 -89.08 22.19 -102.57
CA THR A 49 -87.67 22.56 -102.73
C THR A 49 -87.21 23.52 -101.63
N GLY A 50 -88.07 24.45 -101.19
CA GLY A 50 -87.81 25.29 -100.02
C GLY A 50 -87.67 24.48 -98.74
N GLN A 51 -88.60 23.56 -98.48
CA GLN A 51 -88.56 22.66 -97.31
C GLN A 51 -87.35 21.72 -97.34
N GLU A 52 -86.98 21.17 -98.51
CA GLU A 52 -85.79 20.33 -98.67
C GLU A 52 -84.50 21.13 -98.39
N SER A 53 -84.44 22.38 -98.83
CA SER A 53 -83.32 23.29 -98.51
C SER A 53 -83.24 23.58 -97.01
N GLU A 54 -84.37 23.90 -96.36
CA GLU A 54 -84.43 24.16 -94.91
C GLU A 54 -84.03 22.91 -94.10
N LEU A 55 -84.50 21.72 -94.50
CA LEU A 55 -84.14 20.45 -93.84
C LEU A 55 -82.65 20.13 -94.00
N ASN A 56 -82.06 20.42 -95.16
CA ASN A 56 -80.62 20.25 -95.37
C ASN A 56 -79.81 21.22 -94.50
N THR A 57 -80.22 22.48 -94.39
CA THR A 57 -79.60 23.45 -93.48
C THR A 57 -79.72 23.02 -92.03
N LEU A 58 -80.92 22.61 -91.59
CA LEU A 58 -81.14 22.15 -90.22
C LEU A 58 -80.36 20.87 -89.91
N SER A 59 -80.26 19.94 -90.85
CA SER A 59 -79.46 18.71 -90.69
C SER A 59 -77.97 19.03 -90.57
N ALA A 60 -77.46 20.01 -91.34
CA ALA A 60 -76.09 20.48 -91.22
C ALA A 60 -75.84 21.18 -89.87
N GLU A 61 -76.80 21.98 -89.38
CA GLU A 61 -76.71 22.65 -88.08
C GLU A 61 -76.76 21.65 -86.92
N ILE A 62 -77.63 20.64 -86.98
CA ILE A 62 -77.68 19.56 -85.99
C ILE A 62 -76.37 18.76 -85.99
N ALA A 63 -75.78 18.49 -87.17
CA ALA A 63 -74.49 17.81 -87.26
C ALA A 63 -73.37 18.64 -86.62
N ALA A 64 -73.32 19.95 -86.87
CA ALA A 64 -72.36 20.85 -86.26
C ALA A 64 -72.53 20.96 -84.74
N ILE A 65 -73.76 21.01 -84.24
CA ILE A 65 -74.06 21.01 -82.80
C ILE A 65 -73.68 19.67 -82.16
N ALA A 66 -73.94 18.54 -82.84
CA ALA A 66 -73.57 17.23 -82.35
C ALA A 66 -72.04 17.05 -82.27
N GLU A 67 -71.30 17.56 -83.25
CA GLU A 67 -69.84 17.58 -83.26
C GLU A 67 -69.27 18.47 -82.14
N ALA A 68 -69.80 19.70 -82.00
CA ALA A 68 -69.40 20.60 -80.92
C ALA A 68 -69.71 20.01 -79.52
N LEU A 69 -70.86 19.36 -79.36
CA LEU A 69 -71.23 18.68 -78.12
C LEU A 69 -70.35 17.45 -77.86
N GLY A 70 -69.91 16.75 -78.90
CA GLY A 70 -68.91 15.68 -78.80
C GLY A 70 -67.58 16.20 -78.26
N MET A 71 -67.03 17.25 -78.86
CA MET A 71 -65.79 17.88 -78.39
C MET A 71 -65.90 18.40 -76.95
N GLU A 72 -67.03 19.00 -76.57
CA GLU A 72 -67.22 19.47 -75.19
C GLU A 72 -67.32 18.30 -74.20
N ARG A 73 -67.93 17.16 -74.59
CA ARG A 73 -67.95 15.95 -73.76
C ARG A 73 -66.56 15.34 -73.60
N ASP A 74 -65.79 15.24 -74.68
CA ASP A 74 -64.41 14.72 -74.65
C ASP A 74 -63.52 15.61 -73.77
N LYS A 75 -63.73 16.93 -73.83
CA LYS A 75 -63.05 17.89 -72.97
C LYS A 75 -63.43 17.73 -71.49
N VAL A 76 -64.71 17.52 -71.19
CA VAL A 76 -65.18 17.25 -69.82
C VAL A 76 -64.56 15.95 -69.28
N GLU A 77 -64.53 14.87 -70.06
CA GLU A 77 -63.91 13.60 -69.67
C GLU A 77 -62.41 13.75 -69.39
N THR A 78 -61.71 14.53 -70.24
CA THR A 78 -60.29 14.85 -70.04
C THR A 78 -60.08 15.63 -68.73
N LEU A 79 -60.88 16.66 -68.48
CA LEU A 79 -60.80 17.47 -67.26
C LEU A 79 -61.15 16.66 -65.99
N GLU A 80 -62.12 15.75 -66.06
CA GLU A 80 -62.45 14.86 -64.94
C GLU A 80 -61.28 13.91 -64.63
N THR A 81 -60.61 13.40 -65.65
CA THR A 81 -59.41 12.57 -65.51
C THR A 81 -58.25 13.36 -64.91
N GLU A 82 -57.98 14.56 -65.42
CA GLU A 82 -56.96 15.46 -64.89
C GLU A 82 -57.25 15.82 -63.42
N LEU A 83 -58.51 16.13 -63.08
CA LEU A 83 -58.91 16.42 -61.70
C LEU A 83 -58.69 15.21 -60.78
N GLY A 84 -59.01 14.00 -61.25
CA GLY A 84 -58.75 12.76 -60.52
C GLY A 84 -57.26 12.57 -60.24
N THR A 85 -56.40 12.74 -61.25
CA THR A 85 -54.94 12.64 -61.07
C THR A 85 -54.37 13.73 -60.18
N LEU A 86 -54.88 14.96 -60.27
CA LEU A 86 -54.46 16.07 -59.43
C LEU A 86 -54.89 15.87 -57.97
N SER A 87 -56.11 15.36 -57.74
CA SER A 87 -56.58 15.00 -56.40
C SER A 87 -55.73 13.90 -55.78
N ALA A 88 -55.41 12.85 -56.54
CA ALA A 88 -54.53 11.77 -56.06
C ALA A 88 -53.13 12.29 -55.74
N THR A 89 -52.56 13.14 -56.60
CA THR A 89 -51.27 13.78 -56.34
C THR A 89 -51.32 14.67 -55.09
N LEU A 90 -52.41 15.40 -54.87
CA LEU A 90 -52.60 16.23 -53.69
C LEU A 90 -52.63 15.38 -52.42
N ASP A 91 -53.39 14.28 -52.41
CA ASP A 91 -53.48 13.36 -51.28
C ASP A 91 -52.12 12.70 -50.95
N ASP A 92 -51.35 12.30 -51.98
CA ASP A 92 -50.00 11.75 -51.83
C ASP A 92 -49.05 12.79 -51.22
N THR A 93 -49.04 14.02 -51.75
CA THR A 93 -48.20 15.10 -51.21
C THR A 93 -48.58 15.49 -49.79
N GLN A 94 -49.88 15.48 -49.46
CA GLN A 94 -50.36 15.77 -48.12
C GLN A 94 -49.96 14.67 -47.12
N SER A 95 -49.94 13.41 -47.56
CA SER A 95 -49.43 12.27 -46.78
C SER A 95 -47.93 12.37 -46.55
N GLU A 96 -47.16 12.78 -47.57
CA GLU A 96 -45.72 12.99 -47.45
C GLU A 96 -45.38 14.15 -46.49
N VAL A 97 -46.11 15.27 -46.57
CA VAL A 97 -45.96 16.40 -45.63
C VAL A 97 -46.28 15.98 -44.19
N ALA A 98 -47.31 15.15 -43.99
CA ALA A 98 -47.62 14.62 -42.66
C ALA A 98 -46.50 13.74 -42.11
N ALA A 99 -45.92 12.86 -42.95
CA ALA A 99 -44.79 12.01 -42.57
C ALA A 99 -43.54 12.85 -42.25
N GLN A 100 -43.22 13.85 -43.07
CA GLN A 100 -42.10 14.76 -42.82
C GLN A 100 -42.30 15.57 -41.53
N SER A 101 -43.52 16.05 -41.26
CA SER A 101 -43.83 16.75 -40.01
C SER A 101 -43.60 15.88 -38.77
N GLN A 102 -43.99 14.60 -38.83
CA GLN A 102 -43.71 13.64 -37.76
C GLN A 102 -42.20 13.38 -37.59
N LEU A 103 -41.47 13.23 -38.69
CA LEU A 103 -40.02 13.06 -38.64
C LEU A 103 -39.32 14.28 -38.04
N ILE A 104 -39.72 15.49 -38.45
CA ILE A 104 -39.20 16.73 -37.89
C ILE A 104 -39.49 16.81 -36.39
N ALA A 105 -40.68 16.44 -35.95
CA ALA A 105 -41.03 16.41 -34.52
C ALA A 105 -40.12 15.42 -33.75
N GLN A 106 -39.89 14.22 -34.30
CA GLN A 106 -39.02 13.21 -33.70
C GLN A 106 -37.55 13.69 -33.62
N LEU A 107 -37.03 14.27 -34.69
CA LEU A 107 -35.66 14.80 -34.73
C LEU A 107 -35.50 16.00 -33.79
N THR A 108 -36.54 16.83 -33.65
CA THR A 108 -36.55 17.95 -32.69
C THR A 108 -36.47 17.42 -31.27
N GLN A 109 -37.26 16.40 -30.93
CA GLN A 109 -37.20 15.74 -29.62
C GLN A 109 -35.81 15.15 -29.37
N GLN A 110 -35.26 14.41 -30.34
CA GLN A 110 -33.94 13.80 -30.19
C GLN A 110 -32.84 14.86 -30.00
N ARG A 111 -32.91 15.99 -30.72
CA ARG A 111 -31.99 17.12 -30.52
C ARG A 111 -32.09 17.68 -29.11
N ASP A 112 -33.30 17.85 -28.59
CA ASP A 112 -33.53 18.40 -27.25
C ASP A 112 -33.02 17.45 -26.17
N ASP A 113 -33.26 16.15 -26.31
CA ASP A 113 -32.73 15.12 -25.41
C ASP A 113 -31.19 15.12 -25.41
N THR A 114 -30.55 15.23 -26.59
CA THR A 114 -29.09 15.33 -26.70
C THR A 114 -28.55 16.63 -26.09
N ALA A 115 -29.24 17.75 -26.27
CA ALA A 115 -28.85 19.02 -25.67
C ALA A 115 -28.89 18.95 -24.13
N ASP A 116 -29.91 18.29 -23.57
CA ASP A 116 -30.02 18.04 -22.13
C ASP A 116 -28.91 17.10 -21.63
N GLN A 117 -28.59 16.03 -22.36
CA GLN A 117 -27.48 15.14 -22.04
C GLN A 117 -26.13 15.87 -22.06
N LEU A 118 -25.91 16.75 -23.04
CA LEU A 118 -24.70 17.56 -23.12
C LEU A 118 -24.60 18.53 -21.94
N ALA A 119 -25.69 19.21 -21.58
CA ALA A 119 -25.73 20.09 -20.42
C ALA A 119 -25.39 19.34 -19.12
N GLN A 120 -25.94 18.13 -18.93
CA GLN A 120 -25.61 17.28 -17.79
C GLN A 120 -24.15 16.82 -17.79
N ALA A 121 -23.61 16.44 -18.95
CA ALA A 121 -22.21 16.07 -19.09
C ALA A 121 -21.28 17.25 -18.74
N SER A 122 -21.58 18.45 -19.22
CA SER A 122 -20.83 19.67 -18.86
C SER A 122 -20.88 19.97 -17.36
N GLN A 123 -22.02 19.77 -16.71
CA GLN A 123 -22.13 19.92 -15.24
C GLN A 123 -21.28 18.89 -14.50
N ARG A 124 -21.27 17.63 -14.95
CA ARG A 124 -20.41 16.58 -14.39
C ARG A 124 -18.92 16.94 -14.57
N ILE A 125 -18.52 17.38 -15.76
CA ILE A 125 -17.14 17.83 -16.03
C ILE A 125 -16.75 18.97 -15.08
N ALA A 126 -17.60 19.99 -14.92
CA ALA A 126 -17.31 21.09 -13.99
C ALA A 126 -17.15 20.60 -12.54
N SER A 127 -17.98 19.64 -12.10
CA SER A 127 -17.85 19.04 -10.76
C SER A 127 -16.58 18.20 -10.60
N PHE A 128 -16.13 17.52 -11.66
CA PHE A 128 -14.87 16.80 -11.66
C PHE A 128 -13.68 17.75 -11.65
N GLU A 129 -13.74 18.86 -12.41
CA GLU A 129 -12.70 19.89 -12.40
C GLU A 129 -12.56 20.51 -11.00
N GLU A 130 -13.67 20.76 -10.30
CA GLU A 130 -13.64 21.23 -8.91
C GLU A 130 -13.02 20.20 -7.96
N GLN A 131 -13.35 18.91 -8.10
CA GLN A 131 -12.75 17.84 -7.32
C GLN A 131 -11.24 17.71 -7.59
N VAL A 132 -10.82 17.77 -8.86
CA VAL A 132 -9.41 17.73 -9.25
C VAL A 132 -8.66 18.95 -8.70
N ALA A 133 -9.24 20.14 -8.75
CA ALA A 133 -8.66 21.33 -8.15
C ALA A 133 -8.49 21.19 -6.63
N SER A 134 -9.48 20.61 -5.94
CA SER A 134 -9.41 20.32 -4.50
C SER A 134 -8.30 19.30 -4.18
N LEU A 135 -8.20 18.22 -4.96
CA LEU A 135 -7.16 17.20 -4.79
C LEU A 135 -5.76 17.76 -5.04
N LEU A 136 -5.58 18.60 -6.07
CA LEU A 136 -4.30 19.29 -6.33
C LEU A 136 -3.94 20.24 -5.19
N ALA A 137 -4.90 20.95 -4.62
CA ALA A 137 -4.66 21.80 -3.45
C ALA A 137 -4.27 20.97 -2.22
N ALA A 138 -4.93 19.83 -1.98
CA ALA A 138 -4.59 18.91 -0.91
C ALA A 138 -3.19 18.31 -1.08
N GLN A 139 -2.84 17.88 -2.30
CA GLN A 139 -1.51 17.37 -2.62
C GLN A 139 -0.42 18.42 -2.36
N ASN A 140 -0.64 19.67 -2.79
CA ASN A 140 0.30 20.76 -2.53
C ASN A 140 0.50 21.01 -1.03
N ASN A 141 -0.57 20.95 -0.23
CA ASN A 141 -0.49 21.07 1.23
C ASN A 141 0.31 19.91 1.84
N SER A 142 0.02 18.66 1.44
CA SER A 142 0.78 17.49 1.90
C SER A 142 2.27 17.60 1.53
N ASN A 143 2.61 18.06 0.33
CA ASN A 143 4.00 18.27 -0.07
C ASN A 143 4.70 19.34 0.78
N GLN A 144 4.01 20.44 1.11
CA GLN A 144 4.53 21.45 2.03
C GLN A 144 4.76 20.88 3.43
N GLN A 145 3.82 20.09 3.95
CA GLN A 145 3.96 19.41 5.25
C GLN A 145 5.15 18.45 5.25
N ILE A 146 5.33 17.66 4.19
CA ILE A 146 6.50 16.77 4.04
C ILE A 146 7.79 17.58 4.09
N THR A 147 7.89 18.66 3.32
CA THR A 147 9.08 19.54 3.33
C THR A 147 9.34 20.13 4.72
N THR A 148 8.31 20.55 5.45
CA THR A 148 8.44 21.03 6.83
C THR A 148 8.93 19.93 7.77
N LEU A 149 8.34 18.74 7.71
CA LEU A 149 8.74 17.60 8.55
C LEU A 149 10.17 17.12 8.25
N GLU A 150 10.59 17.16 6.98
CA GLU A 150 11.97 16.87 6.58
C GLU A 150 12.95 17.90 7.17
N ALA A 151 12.61 19.18 7.15
CA ALA A 151 13.41 20.23 7.76
C ALA A 151 13.50 20.06 9.30
N GLU A 152 12.38 19.78 9.96
CA GLU A 152 12.33 19.49 11.40
C GLU A 152 13.17 18.25 11.76
N LYS A 153 13.12 17.20 10.94
CA LYS A 153 13.93 15.99 11.13
C LYS A 153 15.42 16.30 11.06
N VAL A 154 15.86 17.09 10.09
CA VAL A 154 17.27 17.50 9.97
C VAL A 154 17.71 18.29 11.20
N GLU A 155 16.88 19.21 11.67
CA GLU A 155 17.14 19.99 12.89
C GLU A 155 17.24 19.09 14.13
N LEU A 156 16.32 18.14 14.30
CA LEU A 156 16.35 17.18 15.41
C LEU A 156 17.60 16.28 15.37
N LEU A 157 18.05 15.85 14.19
CA LEU A 157 19.29 15.08 14.04
C LEU A 157 20.51 15.92 14.44
N SER A 158 20.57 17.18 14.02
CA SER A 158 21.61 18.12 14.44
C SER A 158 21.63 18.31 15.97
N GLN A 159 20.47 18.49 16.59
CA GLN A 159 20.34 18.57 18.04
C GLN A 159 20.78 17.28 18.75
N GLN A 160 20.43 16.12 18.19
CA GLN A 160 20.86 14.83 18.71
C GLN A 160 22.39 14.67 18.65
N GLU A 161 23.02 15.06 17.54
CA GLU A 161 24.48 15.05 17.39
C GLU A 161 25.16 15.97 18.40
N GLN A 162 24.62 17.18 18.60
CA GLN A 162 25.12 18.13 19.60
C GLN A 162 24.99 17.58 21.03
N LEU A 163 23.86 16.96 21.37
CA LEU A 163 23.66 16.33 22.67
C LEU A 163 24.59 15.13 22.89
N ASN A 164 24.82 14.32 21.86
CA ASN A 164 25.76 13.21 21.93
C ASN A 164 27.20 13.70 22.13
N LEU A 165 27.59 14.78 21.46
CA LEU A 165 28.89 15.41 21.65
C LEU A 165 29.02 15.98 23.07
N ALA A 166 28.01 16.71 23.56
CA ALA A 166 27.99 17.24 24.91
C ALA A 166 28.06 16.12 25.97
N LEU A 167 27.37 15.01 25.76
CA LEU A 167 27.42 13.84 26.63
C LEU A 167 28.81 13.19 26.61
N ALA A 168 29.44 13.05 25.44
CA ALA A 168 30.80 12.53 25.33
C ALA A 168 31.81 13.43 26.06
N THR A 169 31.69 14.75 25.91
CA THR A 169 32.51 15.73 26.65
C THR A 169 32.30 15.61 28.15
N ALA A 170 31.05 15.58 28.62
CA ALA A 170 30.74 15.43 30.05
C ALA A 170 31.29 14.12 30.63
N ARG A 171 31.24 13.01 29.89
CA ARG A 171 31.85 11.74 30.30
C ARG A 171 33.38 11.85 30.42
N SER A 172 34.04 12.46 29.44
CA SER A 172 35.49 12.70 29.48
C SER A 172 35.90 13.59 30.66
N GLU A 173 35.13 14.64 30.96
CA GLU A 173 35.35 15.50 32.12
C GLU A 173 35.17 14.74 33.45
N ILE A 174 34.13 13.90 33.55
CA ILE A 174 33.89 13.04 34.72
C ILE A 174 35.02 12.03 34.91
N ASP A 175 35.47 11.39 33.84
CA ASP A 175 36.58 10.43 33.89
C ASP A 175 37.87 11.13 34.35
N SER A 176 38.17 12.31 33.80
CA SER A 176 39.30 13.13 34.25
C SER A 176 39.18 13.52 35.73
N ALA A 177 37.99 13.92 36.20
CA ALA A 177 37.77 14.28 37.59
C ALA A 177 37.89 13.05 38.52
N ALA A 178 37.45 11.88 38.08
CA ALA A 178 37.57 10.62 38.81
C ALA A 178 39.04 10.18 38.93
N GLU A 179 39.82 10.29 37.86
CA GLU A 179 41.26 10.01 37.89
C GLU A 179 42.01 10.99 38.81
N ASP A 180 41.67 12.28 38.76
CA ASP A 180 42.22 13.27 39.69
C ASP A 180 41.85 12.98 41.15
N ALA A 181 40.62 12.54 41.40
CA ALA A 181 40.18 12.13 42.74
C ALA A 181 40.90 10.87 43.23
N ARG A 182 41.10 9.87 42.35
CA ARG A 182 41.89 8.66 42.64
C ARG A 182 43.34 9.01 42.92
N ARG A 183 43.96 9.89 42.12
CA ARG A 183 45.33 10.36 42.36
C ARG A 183 45.45 11.04 43.73
N LYS A 184 44.54 11.96 44.06
CA LYS A 184 44.53 12.63 45.38
C LYS A 184 44.29 11.65 46.53
N ALA A 185 43.48 10.62 46.33
CA ALA A 185 43.27 9.57 47.33
C ALA A 185 44.53 8.73 47.53
N ALA A 186 45.20 8.32 46.45
CA ALA A 186 46.47 7.59 46.49
C ALA A 186 47.60 8.45 47.09
N GLU A 187 47.66 9.75 46.79
CA GLU A 187 48.59 10.70 47.43
C GLU A 187 48.35 10.77 48.94
N ARG A 188 47.08 10.84 49.38
CA ARG A 188 46.74 10.81 50.81
C ARG A 188 47.14 9.49 51.46
N GLU A 189 46.81 8.36 50.84
CA GLU A 189 47.18 7.04 51.36
C GLU A 189 48.71 6.88 51.44
N ALA A 190 49.45 7.37 50.45
CA ALA A 190 50.91 7.39 50.47
C ALA A 190 51.47 8.31 51.59
N LEU A 191 50.85 9.47 51.81
CA LEU A 191 51.21 10.37 52.92
C LEU A 191 50.88 9.74 54.28
N ASP A 192 49.73 9.08 54.42
CA ASP A 192 49.33 8.38 55.64
C ASP A 192 50.27 7.20 55.92
N ALA A 193 50.65 6.42 54.89
CA ALA A 193 51.65 5.37 55.00
C ALA A 193 53.04 5.93 55.36
N TYR A 194 53.44 7.08 54.82
CA TYR A 194 54.68 7.76 55.18
C TYR A 194 54.65 8.24 56.63
N ILE A 195 53.55 8.84 57.08
CA ILE A 195 53.33 9.23 58.49
C ILE A 195 53.42 8.00 59.38
N ALA A 196 52.72 6.91 59.04
CA ALA A 196 52.79 5.66 59.78
C ALA A 196 54.22 5.10 59.82
N SER A 197 54.99 5.21 58.73
CA SER A 197 56.41 4.81 58.70
C SER A 197 57.30 5.71 59.57
N LEU A 198 57.00 7.01 59.65
CA LEU A 198 57.71 7.96 60.49
C LEU A 198 57.36 7.72 61.96
N GLU A 199 56.10 7.40 62.27
CA GLU A 199 55.66 7.00 63.60
C GLU A 199 56.28 5.66 64.01
N ALA A 200 56.35 4.69 63.10
CA ALA A 200 57.04 3.41 63.32
C ALA A 200 58.54 3.62 63.51
N SER A 201 59.19 4.46 62.69
CA SER A 201 60.60 4.84 62.84
C SER A 201 60.83 5.62 64.14
N LYS A 202 59.88 6.45 64.56
CA LYS A 202 59.91 7.15 65.85
C LYS A 202 59.79 6.14 66.99
N ALA A 203 58.85 5.21 66.94
CA ALA A 203 58.67 4.14 67.92
C ALA A 203 59.88 3.20 67.96
N GLU A 204 60.50 2.90 66.82
CA GLU A 204 61.76 2.15 66.72
C GLU A 204 62.89 2.95 67.33
N ASN A 205 63.01 4.25 67.06
CA ASN A 205 63.99 5.13 67.70
C ASN A 205 63.76 5.26 69.20
N GLU A 206 62.52 5.35 69.66
CA GLU A 206 62.14 5.33 71.09
C GLU A 206 62.50 3.98 71.71
N THR A 207 62.26 2.86 71.00
CA THR A 207 62.69 1.52 71.40
C THR A 207 64.21 1.42 71.42
N ARG A 208 64.91 2.06 70.49
CA ARG A 208 66.37 2.07 70.41
C ARG A 208 66.98 2.95 71.50
N ILE A 209 66.34 4.07 71.84
CA ILE A 209 66.68 4.92 72.98
C ILE A 209 66.38 4.18 74.28
N ALA A 210 65.25 3.48 74.38
CA ALA A 210 64.90 2.62 75.50
C ALA A 210 65.89 1.45 75.61
N GLN A 211 66.32 0.83 74.50
CA GLN A 211 67.37 -0.18 74.45
C GLN A 211 68.75 0.40 74.77
N GLN A 212 69.05 1.65 74.40
CA GLN A 212 70.29 2.33 74.76
C GLN A 212 70.29 2.73 76.24
N SER A 213 69.14 3.13 76.77
CA SER A 213 68.90 3.34 78.20
C SER A 213 68.97 2.03 78.97
N ASP A 214 68.36 0.96 78.46
CA ASP A 214 68.46 -0.40 78.95
C ASP A 214 69.86 -0.95 78.73
N ASN A 215 70.65 -0.48 77.78
CA ASN A 215 72.06 -0.83 77.62
C ASN A 215 72.94 -0.02 78.56
N LEU A 216 72.52 1.18 78.99
CA LEU A 216 73.15 1.94 80.10
C LEU A 216 72.80 1.32 81.46
N VAL A 217 71.57 0.81 81.61
CA VAL A 217 71.11 0.02 82.76
C VAL A 217 71.75 -1.38 82.72
N LYS A 218 71.83 -2.05 81.57
CA LYS A 218 72.59 -3.30 81.37
C LYS A 218 74.09 -3.07 81.50
N LEU A 219 74.70 -1.94 81.14
CA LEU A 219 76.12 -1.70 81.49
C LEU A 219 76.32 -1.54 83.01
N LYS A 220 75.26 -1.16 83.74
CA LYS A 220 75.22 -1.08 85.19
C LYS A 220 74.84 -2.43 85.84
N ASP A 221 74.05 -3.27 85.15
CA ASP A 221 73.55 -4.58 85.61
C ASP A 221 74.39 -5.77 85.08
N LEU A 222 75.20 -5.59 84.02
CA LEU A 222 76.23 -6.51 83.51
C LEU A 222 77.50 -6.53 84.39
N LEU A 223 77.50 -5.77 85.51
CA LEU A 223 78.41 -5.98 86.63
C LEU A 223 77.72 -6.70 87.81
N SER A 224 76.44 -7.07 87.70
CA SER A 224 75.65 -7.58 88.83
C SER A 224 74.84 -8.85 88.57
N GLU A 225 74.68 -9.34 87.35
CA GLU A 225 73.81 -10.52 87.14
C GLU A 225 74.21 -11.35 85.90
N GLU A 226 75.39 -11.97 85.98
CA GLU A 226 75.79 -13.09 85.12
C GLU A 226 75.24 -14.45 85.62
N GLU A 227 74.14 -14.49 86.39
CA GLU A 227 73.56 -15.73 86.90
C GLU A 227 72.02 -15.67 87.04
N ALA A 228 71.28 -15.75 85.94
CA ALA A 228 69.90 -16.27 85.95
C ALA A 228 69.36 -16.60 84.54
N ALA A 229 69.80 -17.74 84.01
CA ALA A 229 69.08 -18.68 83.15
C ALA A 229 67.99 -18.20 82.14
N ARG A 230 68.32 -18.38 80.85
CA ARG A 230 67.61 -19.19 79.82
C ARG A 230 66.06 -19.22 79.77
N LEU A 231 65.58 -18.86 78.57
CA LEU A 231 64.53 -19.48 77.72
C LEU A 231 63.07 -19.49 78.22
N VAL A 232 62.13 -19.10 77.35
CA VAL A 232 61.36 -20.04 76.50
C VAL A 232 60.47 -19.27 75.52
N SER A 233 60.65 -19.61 74.24
CA SER A 233 59.76 -19.39 73.11
C SER A 233 58.67 -20.48 73.10
N SER A 234 57.40 -20.10 73.20
CA SER A 234 56.28 -21.04 73.03
C SER A 234 54.98 -20.29 72.74
N GLN A 235 54.79 -19.79 71.52
CA GLN A 235 53.50 -19.21 71.08
C GLN A 235 53.14 -19.42 69.58
N VAL A 236 53.84 -20.28 68.83
CA VAL A 236 53.61 -20.40 67.37
C VAL A 236 52.53 -21.44 66.97
N ALA A 237 52.15 -22.36 67.86
CA ALA A 237 51.30 -23.51 67.47
C ALA A 237 49.77 -23.31 67.59
N GLN A 238 49.29 -22.18 68.14
CA GLN A 238 47.83 -21.91 68.25
C GLN A 238 47.29 -21.02 67.11
N GLU A 239 48.14 -20.26 66.43
CA GLU A 239 47.73 -19.35 65.34
C GLU A 239 47.46 -20.11 64.03
N LEU A 240 48.22 -21.18 63.77
CA LEU A 240 48.09 -21.99 62.55
C LEU A 240 46.77 -22.80 62.48
N ARG A 241 46.16 -23.09 63.64
CA ARG A 241 44.93 -23.90 63.73
C ARG A 241 43.65 -23.09 63.46
N LYS A 242 43.71 -21.77 63.59
CA LYS A 242 42.60 -20.84 63.37
C LYS A 242 42.47 -20.42 61.88
N GLN A 243 43.54 -20.56 61.10
CA GLN A 243 43.56 -20.23 59.68
C GLN A 243 42.91 -21.30 58.77
N LEU A 244 42.75 -22.54 59.24
CA LEU A 244 42.21 -23.66 58.44
C LEU A 244 40.68 -23.79 58.44
N GLU A 245 39.99 -23.28 59.47
CA GLU A 245 38.53 -23.31 59.54
C GLU A 245 37.88 -22.26 58.60
N ASN A 246 38.63 -21.21 58.23
CA ASN A 246 38.17 -20.17 57.30
C ASN A 246 38.43 -20.53 55.82
N ALA A 247 39.52 -21.23 55.49
CA ALA A 247 39.87 -21.58 54.11
C ALA A 247 38.89 -22.59 53.47
N THR A 248 38.31 -23.51 54.26
CA THR A 248 37.31 -24.49 53.77
C THR A 248 35.93 -23.88 53.55
N ALA A 249 35.55 -22.86 54.32
CA ALA A 249 34.33 -22.09 54.09
C ALA A 249 34.44 -21.23 52.81
N GLU A 250 35.62 -20.67 52.54
CA GLU A 250 35.90 -19.84 51.37
C GLU A 250 35.89 -20.65 50.05
N LEU A 251 36.45 -21.87 50.06
CA LEU A 251 36.40 -22.80 48.91
C LEU A 251 34.96 -23.24 48.58
N THR A 252 34.11 -23.48 49.58
CA THR A 252 32.70 -23.87 49.40
C THR A 252 31.87 -22.70 48.84
N ALA A 253 32.16 -21.47 49.27
CA ALA A 253 31.53 -20.27 48.73
C ALA A 253 31.95 -20.01 47.26
N MET A 254 33.22 -20.22 46.92
CA MET A 254 33.72 -20.08 45.54
C MET A 254 33.10 -21.08 44.57
N THR A 255 32.90 -22.34 44.98
CA THR A 255 32.24 -23.34 44.14
C THR A 255 30.78 -22.99 43.87
N LEU A 256 30.06 -22.47 44.87
CA LEU A 256 28.68 -21.99 44.71
C LEU A 256 28.59 -20.80 43.76
N VAL A 257 29.53 -19.85 43.84
CA VAL A 257 29.60 -18.70 42.92
C VAL A 257 29.92 -19.15 41.48
N LEU A 258 30.79 -20.14 41.29
CA LEU A 258 31.10 -20.70 39.98
C LEU A 258 29.86 -21.34 39.33
N GLU A 259 29.11 -22.14 40.07
CA GLU A 259 27.89 -22.80 39.57
C GLU A 259 26.82 -21.77 39.21
N GLU A 260 26.68 -20.70 40.00
CA GLU A 260 25.80 -19.58 39.72
C GLU A 260 26.20 -18.82 38.44
N GLN A 261 27.50 -18.62 38.18
CA GLN A 261 27.97 -18.00 36.93
C GLN A 261 27.75 -18.91 35.71
N ARG A 262 27.95 -20.23 35.85
CA ARG A 262 27.68 -21.21 34.79
C ARG A 262 26.20 -21.22 34.40
N ARG A 263 25.32 -21.22 35.39
CA ARG A 263 23.88 -21.14 35.15
C ARG A 263 23.49 -19.86 34.41
N LYS A 264 24.06 -18.71 34.79
CA LYS A 264 23.83 -17.44 34.08
C LYS A 264 24.32 -17.46 32.64
N ALA A 265 25.44 -18.13 32.36
CA ALA A 265 25.93 -18.30 31.00
C ALA A 265 24.98 -19.18 30.17
N GLU A 266 24.49 -20.27 30.74
CA GLU A 266 23.53 -21.17 30.09
C GLU A 266 22.18 -20.48 29.81
N GLU A 267 21.65 -19.72 30.76
CA GLU A 267 20.46 -18.88 30.56
C GLU A 267 20.68 -17.83 29.45
N THR A 268 21.88 -17.24 29.36
CA THR A 268 22.23 -16.27 28.30
C THR A 268 22.32 -16.94 26.93
N LEU A 269 22.87 -18.15 26.84
CA LEU A 269 22.94 -18.93 25.60
C LEU A 269 21.56 -19.32 25.07
N ILE A 270 20.61 -19.65 25.95
CA ILE A 270 19.22 -19.92 25.55
C ILE A 270 18.58 -18.67 24.94
N ILE A 271 18.76 -17.51 25.57
CA ILE A 271 18.23 -16.23 25.05
C ILE A 271 18.90 -15.86 23.72
N LEU A 272 20.21 -16.10 23.59
CA LEU A 272 20.94 -15.87 22.34
C LEU A 272 20.42 -16.76 21.20
N ALA A 273 20.23 -18.05 21.48
CA ALA A 273 19.67 -18.99 20.50
C ALA A 273 18.25 -18.59 20.08
N ALA A 274 17.43 -18.10 21.01
CA ALA A 274 16.10 -17.58 20.70
C ALA A 274 16.15 -16.30 19.84
N ALA A 275 17.11 -15.40 20.11
CA ALA A 275 17.30 -14.19 19.31
C ALA A 275 17.81 -14.49 17.89
N GLU A 276 18.71 -15.45 17.73
CA GLU A 276 19.20 -15.93 16.43
C GLU A 276 18.11 -16.63 15.62
N ALA A 277 17.26 -17.44 16.26
CA ALA A 277 16.09 -18.04 15.62
C ALA A 277 15.10 -16.96 15.14
N ALA A 278 14.78 -15.97 15.99
CA ALA A 278 13.91 -14.85 15.62
C ALA A 278 14.48 -14.04 14.45
N LYS A 279 15.81 -13.84 14.40
CA LYS A 279 16.49 -13.20 13.26
C LYS A 279 16.25 -13.98 11.96
N SER A 280 16.46 -15.29 11.98
CA SER A 280 16.24 -16.15 10.80
C SER A 280 14.79 -16.09 10.30
N ASP A 281 13.82 -16.13 11.21
CA ASP A 281 12.39 -16.03 10.85
C ASP A 281 12.05 -14.66 10.25
N LEU A 282 12.59 -13.58 10.81
CA LEU A 282 12.43 -12.21 10.30
C LEU A 282 13.09 -12.01 8.93
N ASP A 283 14.25 -12.61 8.69
CA ASP A 283 14.91 -12.61 7.39
C ASP A 283 14.07 -13.32 6.32
N GLN A 284 13.44 -14.46 6.66
CA GLN A 284 12.50 -15.14 5.77
C GLN A 284 11.27 -14.26 5.48
N MET A 285 10.67 -13.67 6.51
CA MET A 285 9.54 -12.75 6.35
C MET A 285 9.90 -11.53 5.49
N LEU A 286 11.13 -11.00 5.63
CA LEU A 286 11.63 -9.91 4.80
C LEU A 286 11.72 -10.33 3.33
N GLN A 287 12.24 -11.52 3.05
CA GLN A 287 12.35 -12.03 1.68
C GLN A 287 10.97 -12.25 1.04
N GLU A 288 10.03 -12.85 1.77
CA GLU A 288 8.65 -13.06 1.30
C GLU A 288 7.93 -11.73 1.05
N THR A 289 8.07 -10.75 1.94
CA THR A 289 7.44 -9.43 1.77
C THR A 289 8.05 -8.62 0.64
N LEU A 290 9.36 -8.72 0.40
CA LEU A 290 10.03 -8.13 -0.77
C LEU A 290 9.50 -8.71 -2.08
N LEU A 291 9.39 -10.04 -2.18
CA LEU A 291 8.86 -10.71 -3.37
C LEU A 291 7.39 -10.33 -3.62
N ALA A 292 6.57 -10.27 -2.56
CA ALA A 292 5.19 -9.83 -2.67
C ALA A 292 5.08 -8.37 -3.12
N LEU A 293 5.96 -7.49 -2.63
CA LEU A 293 6.01 -6.07 -3.02
C LEU A 293 6.40 -5.91 -4.49
N GLU A 294 7.42 -6.63 -4.94
CA GLU A 294 7.84 -6.63 -6.35
C GLU A 294 6.71 -7.11 -7.27
N ALA A 295 6.04 -8.21 -6.91
CA ALA A 295 4.89 -8.72 -7.67
C ALA A 295 3.73 -7.71 -7.74
N ALA A 296 3.43 -7.02 -6.64
CA ALA A 296 2.40 -5.98 -6.60
C ALA A 296 2.76 -4.79 -7.50
N ASN A 297 4.01 -4.32 -7.46
CA ASN A 297 4.47 -3.21 -8.30
C ASN A 297 4.46 -3.58 -9.79
N LEU A 298 4.91 -4.79 -10.16
CA LEU A 298 4.82 -5.27 -11.54
C LEU A 298 3.36 -5.31 -12.04
N LYS A 299 2.41 -5.65 -11.17
CA LYS A 299 0.98 -5.63 -11.51
C LYS A 299 0.49 -4.20 -11.76
N VAL A 300 0.82 -3.25 -10.88
CA VAL A 300 0.50 -1.82 -11.05
C VAL A 300 1.08 -1.27 -12.36
N ASP A 301 2.33 -1.58 -12.68
CA ASP A 301 2.98 -1.17 -13.93
C ASP A 301 2.28 -1.75 -15.16
N SER A 302 1.91 -3.04 -15.12
CA SER A 302 1.19 -3.69 -16.21
C SER A 302 -0.18 -3.06 -16.45
N GLN A 303 -0.93 -2.76 -15.38
CA GLN A 303 -2.24 -2.11 -15.47
C GLN A 303 -2.12 -0.67 -15.95
N SER A 304 -1.06 0.04 -15.55
CA SER A 304 -0.82 1.41 -16.04
C SER A 304 -0.55 1.45 -17.54
N ARG A 305 0.12 0.44 -18.11
CA ARG A 305 0.31 0.32 -19.55
C ARG A 305 -1.01 0.01 -20.26
N GLU A 306 -1.80 -0.92 -19.72
CA GLU A 306 -3.11 -1.29 -20.27
C GLU A 306 -4.08 -0.10 -20.28
N ILE A 307 -4.12 0.69 -19.20
CA ILE A 307 -4.90 1.94 -19.14
C ILE A 307 -4.43 2.93 -20.21
N SER A 308 -3.11 3.13 -20.36
CA SER A 308 -2.57 4.04 -21.39
C SER A 308 -2.94 3.58 -22.81
N ASP A 309 -2.90 2.27 -23.09
CA ASP A 309 -3.28 1.72 -24.38
C ASP A 309 -4.79 1.89 -24.63
N LEU A 310 -5.63 1.68 -23.61
CA LEU A 310 -7.07 1.91 -23.69
C LEU A 310 -7.42 3.39 -23.85
N GLU A 311 -6.71 4.30 -23.18
CA GLU A 311 -6.89 5.75 -23.35
C GLU A 311 -6.57 6.18 -24.78
N THR A 312 -5.46 5.68 -25.36
CA THR A 312 -5.11 5.99 -26.76
C THR A 312 -6.16 5.42 -27.73
N THR A 313 -6.64 4.20 -27.47
CA THR A 313 -7.72 3.58 -28.26
C THR A 313 -9.02 4.37 -28.13
N GLY A 314 -9.37 4.80 -26.91
CA GLY A 314 -10.54 5.64 -26.63
C GLY A 314 -10.47 6.98 -27.35
N GLN A 315 -9.31 7.64 -27.40
CA GLN A 315 -9.10 8.87 -28.17
C GLN A 315 -9.28 8.65 -29.67
N GLN A 316 -8.79 7.52 -30.22
CA GLN A 316 -8.98 7.16 -31.63
C GLN A 316 -10.45 6.90 -31.95
N VAL A 317 -11.16 6.14 -31.10
CA VAL A 317 -12.60 5.88 -31.25
C VAL A 317 -13.41 7.17 -31.16
N LYS A 318 -13.06 8.07 -30.22
CA LYS A 318 -13.69 9.39 -30.12
C LYS A 318 -13.46 10.23 -31.38
N ALA A 319 -12.24 10.27 -31.91
CA ALA A 319 -11.96 11.01 -33.14
C ALA A 319 -12.73 10.44 -34.35
N ALA A 320 -12.87 9.11 -34.44
CA ALA A 320 -13.68 8.45 -35.46
C ALA A 320 -15.18 8.75 -35.30
N PHE A 321 -15.67 8.80 -34.06
CA PHE A 321 -17.05 9.20 -33.75
C PHE A 321 -17.32 10.65 -34.16
N ASP A 322 -16.45 11.59 -33.76
CA ASP A 322 -16.54 13.00 -34.13
C ASP A 322 -16.54 13.18 -35.67
N GLN A 323 -15.71 12.41 -36.39
CA GLN A 323 -15.73 12.38 -37.87
C GLN A 323 -17.06 11.87 -38.44
N SER A 324 -17.65 10.83 -37.83
CA SER A 324 -18.93 10.26 -38.26
C SER A 324 -20.08 11.26 -38.05
N GLU A 325 -20.07 12.02 -36.96
CA GLU A 325 -21.06 13.09 -36.73
C GLU A 325 -20.95 14.21 -37.77
N VAL A 326 -19.73 14.65 -38.09
CA VAL A 326 -19.50 15.65 -39.13
C VAL A 326 -19.98 15.13 -40.50
N ALA A 327 -19.71 13.87 -40.82
CA ALA A 327 -20.17 13.26 -42.06
C ALA A 327 -21.71 13.18 -42.12
N LEU A 328 -22.36 12.88 -41.00
CA LEU A 328 -23.81 12.85 -40.88
C LEU A 328 -24.43 14.24 -41.09
N ALA A 329 -23.86 15.26 -40.46
CA ALA A 329 -24.29 16.66 -40.64
C ALA A 329 -24.13 17.11 -42.10
N ALA A 330 -23.01 16.77 -42.74
CA ALA A 330 -22.77 17.07 -44.15
C ALA A 330 -23.76 16.33 -45.08
N ALA A 331 -24.10 15.08 -44.76
CA ALA A 331 -25.12 14.32 -45.50
C ALA A 331 -26.52 14.95 -45.35
N LEU A 332 -26.91 15.36 -44.14
CA LEU A 332 -28.18 16.06 -43.89
C LEU A 332 -28.28 17.37 -44.69
N ALA A 333 -27.21 18.16 -44.74
CA ALA A 333 -27.19 19.40 -45.53
C ALA A 333 -27.34 19.12 -47.04
N ARG A 334 -26.69 18.07 -47.56
CA ARG A 334 -26.85 17.63 -48.96
C ARG A 334 -28.26 17.15 -49.26
N GLN A 335 -28.89 16.46 -48.31
CA GLN A 335 -30.26 15.99 -48.42
C GLN A 335 -31.23 17.17 -48.61
N GLN A 336 -31.16 18.17 -47.72
CA GLN A 336 -31.98 19.38 -47.81
C GLN A 336 -31.79 20.14 -49.13
N GLY A 337 -30.54 20.19 -49.62
CA GLY A 337 -30.23 20.78 -50.92
C GLY A 337 -30.88 20.02 -52.09
N LEU A 338 -30.81 18.69 -52.11
CA LEU A 338 -31.45 17.86 -53.14
C LEU A 338 -32.98 17.93 -53.09
N GLU A 339 -33.57 17.92 -51.89
CA GLU A 339 -35.03 18.08 -51.71
C GLU A 339 -35.51 19.43 -52.26
N THR A 340 -34.76 20.51 -52.03
CA THR A 340 -35.04 21.83 -52.60
C THR A 340 -34.98 21.80 -54.13
N GLN A 341 -33.93 21.21 -54.71
CA GLN A 341 -33.79 21.07 -56.17
C GLN A 341 -34.89 20.20 -56.79
N ILE A 342 -35.30 19.12 -56.12
CA ILE A 342 -36.41 18.27 -56.56
C ILE A 342 -37.71 19.07 -56.57
N SER A 343 -37.99 19.84 -55.53
CA SER A 343 -39.16 20.72 -55.45
C SER A 343 -39.16 21.78 -56.57
N GLU A 344 -38.02 22.41 -56.84
CA GLU A 344 -37.86 23.38 -57.93
C GLU A 344 -38.08 22.74 -59.32
N LEU A 345 -37.50 21.56 -59.55
CA LEU A 345 -37.69 20.81 -60.80
C LEU A 345 -39.14 20.34 -60.99
N GLN A 346 -39.81 19.91 -59.93
CA GLN A 346 -41.23 19.56 -59.97
C GLN A 346 -42.11 20.77 -60.31
N ALA A 347 -41.83 21.94 -59.73
CA ALA A 347 -42.52 23.18 -60.06
C ALA A 347 -42.28 23.59 -61.54
N ALA A 348 -41.04 23.48 -62.03
CA ALA A 348 -40.69 23.75 -63.42
C ALA A 348 -41.38 22.78 -64.40
N LEU A 349 -41.47 21.49 -64.03
CA LEU A 349 -42.18 20.47 -64.82
C LEU A 349 -43.67 20.80 -64.95
N LYS A 350 -44.31 21.22 -63.84
CA LYS A 350 -45.72 21.62 -63.80
C LYS A 350 -46.00 22.81 -64.71
N ILE A 351 -45.09 23.78 -64.78
CA ILE A 351 -45.19 24.93 -65.69
C ILE A 351 -45.01 24.51 -67.15
N ALA A 352 -44.09 23.58 -67.43
CA ALA A 352 -43.78 23.12 -68.79
C ALA A 352 -44.89 22.28 -69.44
N LEU A 353 -45.69 21.55 -68.64
CA LEU A 353 -46.83 20.72 -69.09
C LEU A 353 -47.98 21.51 -69.73
N GLY A 354 -48.01 22.85 -69.65
CA GLY A 354 -49.09 23.69 -70.19
C GLY A 354 -48.84 24.35 -71.56
N SER A 355 -47.89 23.89 -72.39
CA SER A 355 -47.55 24.59 -73.66
C SER A 355 -46.96 23.68 -74.77
N ASP A 356 -47.13 24.12 -76.02
CA ASP A 356 -46.94 23.47 -77.34
C ASP A 356 -45.80 22.45 -77.58
N GLU A 357 -45.98 21.63 -78.64
CA GLU A 357 -45.22 20.44 -79.10
C GLU A 357 -43.67 20.59 -79.20
N GLU A 358 -43.11 21.81 -79.33
CA GLU A 358 -41.65 22.02 -79.36
C GLU A 358 -40.96 21.79 -78.01
N LYS A 359 -41.72 21.63 -76.91
CA LYS A 359 -41.19 21.43 -75.55
C LYS A 359 -41.09 19.97 -75.08
N ALA A 360 -41.45 18.99 -75.91
CA ALA A 360 -41.38 17.56 -75.55
C ALA A 360 -39.95 17.11 -75.15
N ALA A 361 -38.92 17.61 -75.84
CA ALA A 361 -37.52 17.33 -75.51
C ALA A 361 -37.10 17.96 -74.16
N LEU A 362 -37.62 19.14 -73.83
CA LEU A 362 -37.34 19.83 -72.58
C LEU A 362 -38.01 19.12 -71.39
N LEU A 363 -39.26 18.67 -71.56
CA LEU A 363 -40.00 17.87 -70.58
C LEU A 363 -39.29 16.54 -70.29
N SER A 364 -38.82 15.84 -71.32
CA SER A 364 -38.04 14.60 -71.16
C SER A 364 -36.72 14.84 -70.42
N ALA A 365 -36.02 15.95 -70.71
CA ALA A 365 -34.79 16.32 -70.01
C ALA A 365 -35.02 16.66 -68.52
N LEU A 366 -36.08 17.42 -68.19
CA LEU A 366 -36.44 17.72 -66.80
C LEU A 366 -36.89 16.45 -66.03
N GLN A 367 -37.64 15.55 -66.67
CA GLN A 367 -38.00 14.26 -66.07
C GLN A 367 -36.77 13.39 -65.78
N ALA A 368 -35.79 13.37 -66.70
CA ALA A 368 -34.54 12.65 -66.49
C ALA A 368 -33.74 13.23 -65.32
N GLN A 369 -33.65 14.57 -65.20
CA GLN A 369 -32.99 15.24 -64.06
C GLN A 369 -33.72 14.96 -62.74
N LEU A 370 -35.05 14.98 -62.74
CA LEU A 370 -35.85 14.66 -61.55
C LEU A 370 -35.63 13.21 -61.09
N SER A 371 -35.61 12.25 -62.02
CA SER A 371 -35.29 10.85 -61.71
C SER A 371 -33.87 10.72 -61.14
N GLN A 372 -32.89 11.37 -61.77
CA GLN A 372 -31.51 11.36 -61.32
C GLN A 372 -31.36 11.92 -59.89
N ASN A 373 -32.02 13.03 -59.58
CA ASN A 373 -31.99 13.61 -58.23
C ASN A 373 -32.70 12.72 -57.19
N LYS A 374 -33.79 12.05 -57.56
CA LYS A 374 -34.45 11.06 -56.69
C LYS A 374 -33.56 9.85 -56.40
N ASP A 375 -32.85 9.33 -57.40
CA ASP A 375 -31.89 8.24 -57.22
C ASP A 375 -30.70 8.64 -56.34
N GLN A 376 -30.20 9.88 -56.50
CA GLN A 376 -29.17 10.46 -55.64
C GLN A 376 -29.66 10.60 -54.18
N LEU A 377 -30.89 11.06 -53.97
CA LEU A 377 -31.50 11.17 -52.64
C LEU A 377 -31.63 9.80 -51.96
N ALA A 378 -32.07 8.78 -52.70
CA ALA A 378 -32.14 7.40 -52.19
C ALA A 378 -30.76 6.86 -51.77
N THR A 379 -29.74 7.08 -52.60
CA THR A 379 -28.36 6.67 -52.31
C THR A 379 -27.80 7.41 -51.08
N LEU A 380 -28.07 8.71 -50.97
CA LEU A 380 -27.65 9.53 -49.84
C LEU A 380 -28.32 9.09 -48.53
N ASN A 381 -29.62 8.75 -48.57
CA ASN A 381 -30.35 8.24 -47.41
C ASN A 381 -29.78 6.89 -46.94
N GLN A 382 -29.42 6.00 -47.86
CA GLN A 382 -28.76 4.74 -47.52
C GLN A 382 -27.39 4.98 -46.86
N ALA A 383 -26.58 5.89 -47.41
CA ALA A 383 -25.30 6.27 -46.81
C ALA A 383 -25.48 6.88 -45.41
N ARG A 384 -26.52 7.72 -45.21
CA ARG A 384 -26.86 8.32 -43.91
C ARG A 384 -27.19 7.26 -42.87
N GLN A 385 -28.04 6.29 -43.19
CA GLN A 385 -28.37 5.18 -42.29
C GLN A 385 -27.13 4.38 -41.90
N SER A 386 -26.23 4.11 -42.85
CA SER A 386 -24.96 3.42 -42.56
C SER A 386 -24.06 4.23 -41.62
N ALA A 387 -23.95 5.55 -41.81
CA ALA A 387 -23.18 6.42 -40.93
C ALA A 387 -23.79 6.52 -39.52
N GLN A 388 -25.11 6.54 -39.40
CA GLN A 388 -25.80 6.50 -38.09
C GLN A 388 -25.48 5.19 -37.34
N SER A 389 -25.57 4.05 -38.03
CA SER A 389 -25.25 2.76 -37.41
C SER A 389 -23.79 2.64 -36.98
N LEU A 390 -22.87 3.27 -37.73
CA LEU A 390 -21.46 3.33 -37.36
C LEU A 390 -21.24 4.22 -36.13
N ALA A 391 -21.89 5.38 -36.07
CA ALA A 391 -21.80 6.29 -34.92
C ALA A 391 -22.30 5.62 -33.64
N GLU A 392 -23.45 4.93 -33.69
CA GLU A 392 -24.00 4.19 -32.54
C GLU A 392 -23.04 3.08 -32.07
N LYS A 393 -22.41 2.36 -33.00
CA LYS A 393 -21.40 1.35 -32.68
C LYS A 393 -20.16 1.96 -32.02
N LEU A 394 -19.65 3.07 -32.54
CA LEU A 394 -18.49 3.78 -31.98
C LEU A 394 -18.79 4.35 -30.59
N GLN A 395 -20.01 4.86 -30.38
CA GLN A 395 -20.48 5.31 -29.08
C GLN A 395 -20.49 4.17 -28.05
N LEU A 396 -21.01 2.99 -28.43
CA LEU A 396 -21.00 1.81 -27.57
C LEU A 396 -19.56 1.40 -27.22
N GLN A 397 -18.67 1.37 -28.21
CA GLN A 397 -17.25 1.06 -27.98
C GLN A 397 -16.57 2.07 -27.06
N LEU A 398 -16.87 3.36 -27.19
CA LEU A 398 -16.32 4.40 -26.31
C LEU A 398 -16.82 4.23 -24.86
N SER A 399 -18.12 3.96 -24.68
CA SER A 399 -18.68 3.73 -23.34
C SER A 399 -18.07 2.50 -22.65
N GLY A 400 -17.91 1.39 -23.39
CA GLY A 400 -17.28 0.18 -22.85
C GLY A 400 -15.80 0.37 -22.50
N ALA A 401 -15.05 1.10 -23.34
CA ALA A 401 -13.65 1.41 -23.07
C ALA A 401 -13.49 2.29 -21.81
N LEU A 402 -14.39 3.26 -21.59
CA LEU A 402 -14.39 4.09 -20.38
C LEU A 402 -14.69 3.27 -19.13
N GLU A 403 -15.64 2.33 -19.19
CA GLU A 403 -15.97 1.43 -18.08
C GLU A 403 -14.80 0.48 -17.75
N ASP A 404 -14.12 -0.07 -18.76
CA ASP A 404 -12.92 -0.89 -18.57
C ASP A 404 -11.77 -0.07 -17.94
N ILE A 405 -11.56 1.18 -18.37
CA ILE A 405 -10.57 2.09 -17.77
C ILE A 405 -10.92 2.37 -16.31
N GLU A 406 -12.19 2.60 -15.97
CA GLU A 406 -12.63 2.83 -14.60
C GLU A 406 -12.36 1.61 -13.72
N ARG A 407 -12.72 0.40 -14.19
CA ARG A 407 -12.45 -0.85 -13.48
C ARG A 407 -10.95 -1.07 -13.26
N LEU A 408 -10.13 -0.88 -14.30
CA LEU A 408 -8.68 -1.03 -14.18
C LEU A 408 -8.06 0.00 -13.22
N ASN A 409 -8.59 1.22 -13.18
CA ASN A 409 -8.16 2.24 -12.23
C ASN A 409 -8.49 1.88 -10.78
N GLN A 410 -9.68 1.33 -10.52
CA GLN A 410 -10.05 0.84 -9.19
C GLN A 410 -9.14 -0.31 -8.75
N ASP A 411 -8.94 -1.32 -9.60
CA ASP A 411 -8.04 -2.43 -9.30
C ASP A 411 -6.60 -1.95 -9.06
N ARG A 412 -6.13 -0.98 -9.85
CA ARG A 412 -4.78 -0.40 -9.69
C ARG A 412 -4.65 0.35 -8.36
N LEU A 413 -5.69 1.06 -7.93
CA LEU A 413 -5.72 1.74 -6.63
C LEU A 413 -5.62 0.72 -5.48
N GLU A 414 -6.43 -0.34 -5.52
CA GLU A 414 -6.36 -1.42 -4.52
C GLU A 414 -4.96 -2.07 -4.46
N LYS A 415 -4.32 -2.26 -5.62
CA LYS A 415 -2.95 -2.80 -5.69
C LYS A 415 -1.91 -1.82 -5.17
N SER A 416 -2.11 -0.52 -5.39
CA SER A 416 -1.26 0.53 -4.84
C SER A 416 -1.35 0.56 -3.31
N ASP A 417 -2.56 0.46 -2.75
CA ASP A 417 -2.79 0.36 -1.30
C ASP A 417 -2.15 -0.90 -0.71
N GLN A 418 -2.23 -2.04 -1.40
CA GLN A 418 -1.53 -3.27 -1.02
C GLN A 418 -0.01 -3.09 -1.03
N SER A 419 0.55 -2.39 -2.03
CA SER A 419 1.98 -2.07 -2.08
C SER A 419 2.40 -1.20 -0.90
N LEU A 420 1.61 -0.17 -0.55
CA LEU A 420 1.86 0.68 0.62
C LEU A 420 1.82 -0.12 1.92
N ALA A 421 0.84 -1.02 2.08
CA ALA A 421 0.74 -1.89 3.25
C ALA A 421 1.95 -2.84 3.37
N LEU A 422 2.42 -3.39 2.25
CA LEU A 422 3.62 -4.23 2.21
C LEU A 422 4.89 -3.43 2.54
N GLN A 423 5.01 -2.18 2.07
CA GLN A 423 6.12 -1.29 2.43
C GLN A 423 6.14 -0.97 3.92
N ASN A 424 4.98 -0.67 4.51
CA ASN A 424 4.86 -0.44 5.95
C ASN A 424 5.25 -1.70 6.75
N ARG A 425 4.76 -2.87 6.31
CA ARG A 425 5.14 -4.16 6.93
C ARG A 425 6.64 -4.41 6.82
N LEU A 426 7.24 -4.09 5.68
CA LEU A 426 8.68 -4.26 5.46
C LEU A 426 9.52 -3.31 6.31
N ALA A 427 9.07 -2.06 6.50
CA ALA A 427 9.70 -1.14 7.44
C ALA A 427 9.65 -1.67 8.88
N GLN A 428 8.51 -2.24 9.28
CA GLN A 428 8.35 -2.86 10.59
C GLN A 428 9.26 -4.09 10.76
N THR A 429 9.28 -5.02 9.79
CA THR A 429 10.15 -6.21 9.83
C THR A 429 11.63 -5.82 9.90
N ARG A 430 12.06 -4.77 9.20
CA ARG A 430 13.45 -4.25 9.27
C ARG A 430 13.80 -3.71 10.66
N GLU A 431 12.87 -2.99 11.28
CA GLU A 431 13.07 -2.48 12.64
C GLU A 431 13.10 -3.62 13.66
N ASP A 432 12.23 -4.61 13.53
CA ASP A 432 12.23 -5.80 14.38
C ASP A 432 13.51 -6.64 14.20
N LEU A 433 14.01 -6.76 12.97
CA LEU A 433 15.29 -7.40 12.65
C LEU A 433 16.45 -6.67 13.33
N ARG A 434 16.50 -5.34 13.22
CA ARG A 434 17.53 -4.51 13.89
C ARG A 434 17.52 -4.75 15.41
N ARG A 435 16.34 -4.80 16.03
CA ARG A 435 16.20 -5.08 17.48
C ARG A 435 16.68 -6.49 17.84
N ALA A 436 16.37 -7.48 17.02
CA ALA A 436 16.84 -8.86 17.22
C ALA A 436 18.37 -8.94 17.10
N GLU A 437 18.98 -8.25 16.14
CA GLU A 437 20.44 -8.16 15.97
C GLU A 437 21.12 -7.48 17.16
N GLU A 438 20.55 -6.38 17.67
CA GLU A 438 21.05 -5.69 18.86
C GLU A 438 20.97 -6.59 20.10
N ALA A 439 19.86 -7.32 20.28
CA ALA A 439 19.68 -8.27 21.38
C ALA A 439 20.68 -9.44 21.30
N ALA A 440 20.92 -9.97 20.10
CA ALA A 440 21.92 -11.02 19.89
C ALA A 440 23.34 -10.52 20.18
N ALA A 441 23.69 -9.32 19.73
CA ALA A 441 25.00 -8.71 19.99
C ALA A 441 25.22 -8.44 21.50
N ASP A 442 24.20 -7.96 22.22
CA ASP A 442 24.26 -7.77 23.67
C ASP A 442 24.38 -9.12 24.41
N GLY A 443 23.62 -10.14 23.97
CA GLY A 443 23.72 -11.51 24.47
C GLY A 443 25.13 -12.09 24.31
N GLN A 444 25.76 -11.93 23.13
CA GLN A 444 27.14 -12.37 22.89
C GLN A 444 28.15 -11.67 23.80
N LYS A 445 28.03 -10.35 23.98
CA LYS A 445 28.91 -9.59 24.90
C LYS A 445 28.76 -10.07 26.34
N LYS A 446 27.52 -10.28 26.80
CA LYS A 446 27.24 -10.82 28.15
C LYS A 446 27.83 -12.22 28.32
N ASN A 447 27.64 -13.10 27.34
CA ASN A 447 28.20 -14.45 27.40
C ASN A 447 29.74 -14.43 27.44
N ALA A 448 30.40 -13.64 26.58
CA ALA A 448 31.86 -13.49 26.61
C ALA A 448 32.38 -12.97 27.96
N THR A 449 31.65 -12.05 28.59
CA THR A 449 31.99 -11.54 29.93
C THR A 449 31.82 -12.62 31.01
N LEU A 450 30.77 -13.43 30.93
CA LEU A 450 30.54 -14.54 31.85
C LEU A 450 31.61 -15.64 31.69
N GLU A 451 31.98 -15.97 30.45
CA GLU A 451 33.07 -16.90 30.16
C GLU A 451 34.41 -16.44 30.76
N GLN A 452 34.75 -15.15 30.65
CA GLN A 452 35.93 -14.57 31.29
C GLN A 452 35.87 -14.67 32.82
N LYS A 453 34.71 -14.38 33.44
CA LYS A 453 34.52 -14.50 34.89
C LYS A 453 34.63 -15.95 35.37
N ILE A 454 34.04 -16.90 34.64
CA ILE A 454 34.15 -18.33 34.93
C ILE A 454 35.61 -18.77 34.85
N ALA A 455 36.36 -18.35 33.83
CA ALA A 455 37.78 -18.67 33.70
C ALA A 455 38.62 -18.12 34.87
N ALA A 456 38.36 -16.88 35.31
CA ALA A 456 39.03 -16.27 36.46
C ALA A 456 38.68 -16.98 37.79
N LEU A 457 37.42 -17.38 37.98
CA LEU A 457 36.98 -18.15 39.16
C LEU A 457 37.62 -19.54 39.18
N LEU A 458 37.74 -20.23 38.04
CA LEU A 458 38.44 -21.52 37.96
C LEU A 458 39.92 -21.40 38.31
N LEU A 459 40.58 -20.33 37.83
CA LEU A 459 41.99 -20.09 38.14
C LEU A 459 42.20 -19.86 39.65
N SER A 460 41.36 -19.02 40.26
CA SER A 460 41.46 -18.71 41.68
C SER A 460 41.09 -19.92 42.56
N LEU A 461 40.12 -20.74 42.15
CA LEU A 461 39.81 -22.01 42.83
C LEU A 461 41.02 -22.95 42.82
N ASN A 462 41.67 -23.14 41.68
CA ASN A 462 42.88 -23.97 41.58
C ASN A 462 44.03 -23.45 42.46
N GLN A 463 44.20 -22.12 42.57
CA GLN A 463 45.21 -21.51 43.43
C GLN A 463 44.91 -21.75 44.92
N ALA A 464 43.65 -21.59 45.33
CA ALA A 464 43.23 -21.83 46.70
C ALA A 464 43.36 -23.31 47.09
N GLU A 465 43.04 -24.25 46.18
CA GLU A 465 43.28 -25.68 46.38
C GLU A 465 44.77 -26.01 46.57
N ALA A 466 45.65 -25.40 45.76
CA ALA A 466 47.10 -25.57 45.88
C ALA A 466 47.64 -25.04 47.22
N GLN A 467 47.19 -23.84 47.64
CA GLN A 467 47.57 -23.26 48.94
C GLN A 467 47.07 -24.12 50.10
N SER A 468 45.84 -24.64 50.03
CA SER A 468 45.31 -25.54 51.06
C SER A 468 46.13 -26.83 51.15
N ALA A 469 46.61 -27.37 50.02
CA ALA A 469 47.47 -28.55 50.02
C ALA A 469 48.83 -28.27 50.67
N GLU A 470 49.45 -27.12 50.34
CA GLU A 470 50.73 -26.70 50.90
C GLU A 470 50.66 -26.46 52.42
N ILE A 471 49.61 -25.78 52.90
CA ILE A 471 49.38 -25.60 54.34
C ILE A 471 49.20 -26.95 55.04
N ASN A 472 48.51 -27.90 54.42
CA ASN A 472 48.27 -29.22 54.99
C ASN A 472 49.56 -30.05 55.08
N ASP A 473 50.44 -29.94 54.09
CA ASP A 473 51.78 -30.56 54.13
C ASP A 473 52.64 -29.95 55.25
N GLN A 474 52.67 -28.61 55.37
CA GLN A 474 53.36 -27.92 56.47
C GLN A 474 52.82 -28.33 57.85
N LEU A 475 51.51 -28.56 57.97
CA LEU A 475 50.89 -29.03 59.20
C LEU A 475 51.32 -30.46 59.54
N LYS A 476 51.47 -31.30 58.54
CA LYS A 476 51.92 -32.68 58.72
C LYS A 476 53.39 -32.73 59.14
N ASP A 477 54.21 -31.87 58.56
CA ASP A 477 55.63 -31.72 58.93
C ASP A 477 55.77 -31.19 60.36
N THR A 478 55.05 -30.13 60.72
CA THR A 478 55.05 -29.60 62.09
C THR A 478 54.47 -30.58 63.11
N GLN A 479 53.48 -31.40 62.75
CA GLN A 479 53.00 -32.49 63.61
C GLN A 479 54.04 -33.60 63.78
N ALA A 480 54.79 -33.95 62.74
CA ALA A 480 55.88 -34.91 62.83
C ALA A 480 57.02 -34.37 63.70
N GLU A 481 57.37 -33.09 63.56
CA GLU A 481 58.34 -32.40 64.44
C GLU A 481 57.86 -32.38 65.88
N LEU A 482 56.60 -32.03 66.14
CA LEU A 482 56.02 -32.02 67.49
C LEU A 482 55.99 -33.43 68.10
N SER A 483 55.71 -34.47 67.30
CA SER A 483 55.76 -35.86 67.75
C SER A 483 57.18 -36.31 68.09
N ASN A 484 58.18 -35.89 67.31
CA ASN A 484 59.60 -36.16 67.57
C ASN A 484 60.08 -35.42 68.81
N GLU A 485 59.64 -34.17 69.00
CA GLU A 485 59.98 -33.37 70.16
C GLU A 485 59.29 -33.91 71.42
N GLN A 486 58.06 -34.41 71.32
CA GLN A 486 57.38 -35.14 72.40
C GLN A 486 58.07 -36.46 72.74
N SER A 487 58.58 -37.21 71.75
CA SER A 487 59.35 -38.43 72.03
C SER A 487 60.68 -38.08 72.70
N ALA A 488 61.38 -37.04 72.24
CA ALA A 488 62.60 -36.55 72.88
C ALA A 488 62.33 -36.02 74.31
N LEU A 489 61.18 -35.39 74.55
CA LEU A 489 60.76 -34.95 75.87
C LEU A 489 60.45 -36.15 76.79
N SER A 490 59.83 -37.21 76.27
CA SER A 490 59.61 -38.47 76.98
C SER A 490 60.93 -39.17 77.32
N ASP A 491 61.88 -39.23 76.37
CA ASP A 491 63.19 -39.84 76.56
C ASP A 491 64.04 -39.07 77.58
N THR A 492 64.00 -37.74 77.54
CA THR A 492 64.66 -36.88 78.54
C THR A 492 64.00 -36.98 79.91
N GLN A 493 62.67 -37.11 80.00
CA GLN A 493 61.98 -37.40 81.26
C GLN A 493 62.34 -38.78 81.82
N ALA A 494 62.51 -39.79 80.96
CA ALA A 494 62.97 -41.12 81.36
C ALA A 494 64.43 -41.09 81.84
N ALA A 495 65.31 -40.36 81.14
CA ALA A 495 66.69 -40.14 81.56
C ALA A 495 66.77 -39.41 82.92
N LEU A 496 65.95 -38.38 83.13
CA LEU A 496 65.87 -37.65 84.39
C LEU A 496 65.40 -38.55 85.54
N ARG A 497 64.40 -39.43 85.32
CA ARG A 497 63.97 -40.43 86.31
C ARG A 497 65.08 -41.42 86.65
N ASN A 498 65.85 -41.87 85.66
CA ASN A 498 66.99 -42.76 85.87
C ASN A 498 68.12 -42.06 86.64
N GLU A 499 68.40 -40.79 86.35
CA GLU A 499 69.39 -40.00 87.09
C GLU A 499 68.95 -39.71 88.53
N GLN A 500 67.66 -39.40 88.74
CA GLN A 500 67.08 -39.24 90.08
C GLN A 500 67.14 -40.55 90.89
N ALA A 501 66.89 -41.70 90.25
CA ALA A 501 67.05 -43.01 90.87
C ALA A 501 68.53 -43.31 91.20
N ALA A 502 69.47 -42.95 90.34
CA ALA A 502 70.90 -43.07 90.59
C ALA A 502 71.37 -42.18 91.75
N ARG A 503 70.87 -40.93 91.83
CA ARG A 503 71.12 -40.03 92.97
C ARG A 503 70.54 -40.57 94.28
N ALA A 504 69.32 -41.11 94.26
CA ALA A 504 68.73 -41.73 95.45
C ALA A 504 69.56 -42.94 95.93
N LYS A 505 70.08 -43.75 95.00
CA LYS A 505 70.99 -44.86 95.32
C LYS A 505 72.32 -44.37 95.91
N ALA A 506 72.93 -43.34 95.33
CA ALA A 506 74.16 -42.74 95.85
C ALA A 506 73.96 -42.12 97.24
N MET A 507 72.78 -41.53 97.52
CA MET A 507 72.44 -40.96 98.83
C MET A 507 72.29 -42.06 99.90
N SER A 508 71.68 -43.20 99.54
CA SER A 508 71.61 -44.39 100.41
C SER A 508 72.99 -45.00 100.69
N GLU A 509 73.88 -45.06 99.69
CA GLU A 509 75.26 -45.52 99.87
C GLU A 509 76.08 -44.55 100.77
N ALA A 510 75.84 -43.25 100.66
CA ALA A 510 76.44 -42.23 101.53
C ALA A 510 75.93 -42.35 102.98
N GLU A 511 74.64 -42.59 103.20
CA GLU A 511 74.08 -42.86 104.54
C GLU A 511 74.65 -44.14 105.15
N ALA A 512 74.82 -45.21 104.36
CA ALA A 512 75.45 -46.45 104.82
C ALA A 512 76.94 -46.26 105.20
N LEU A 513 77.68 -45.42 104.46
CA LEU A 513 79.04 -45.03 104.81
C LEU A 513 79.07 -44.17 106.09
N ASN A 514 78.10 -43.27 106.28
CA ASN A 514 78.00 -42.44 107.48
C ASN A 514 77.68 -43.27 108.74
N GLN A 515 76.83 -44.30 108.62
CA GLN A 515 76.59 -45.26 109.70
C GLN A 515 77.85 -46.07 110.06
N LYS A 516 78.63 -46.50 109.05
CA LYS A 516 79.92 -47.16 109.31
C LYS A 516 80.93 -46.24 110.00
N LEU A 517 80.94 -44.95 109.64
CA LEU A 517 81.78 -43.94 110.29
C LEU A 517 81.36 -43.72 111.76
N ALA A 518 80.05 -43.65 112.03
CA ALA A 518 79.51 -43.55 113.39
C ALA A 518 79.88 -44.78 114.23
N GLN A 519 79.83 -45.98 113.65
CA GLN A 519 80.26 -47.22 114.32
C GLN A 519 81.76 -47.22 114.65
N ALA A 520 82.60 -46.68 113.75
CA ALA A 520 84.03 -46.54 113.96
C ALA A 520 84.36 -45.54 115.07
N LEU A 521 83.62 -44.43 115.17
CA LEU A 521 83.77 -43.45 116.24
C LEU A 521 83.37 -44.02 117.62
N VAL A 522 82.32 -44.84 117.69
CA VAL A 522 81.95 -45.55 118.93
C VAL A 522 83.06 -46.52 119.37
N ASN A 523 83.66 -47.26 118.43
CA ASN A 523 84.78 -48.14 118.73
C ASN A 523 86.04 -47.38 119.18
N LEU A 524 86.28 -46.18 118.64
CA LEU A 524 87.39 -45.31 119.07
C LEU A 524 87.17 -44.80 120.51
N THR A 525 85.94 -44.41 120.86
CA THR A 525 85.61 -43.97 122.23
C THR A 525 85.71 -45.11 123.26
N ALA A 526 85.46 -46.36 122.85
CA ALA A 526 85.69 -47.53 123.69
C ALA A 526 87.20 -47.78 123.91
N ALA A 527 88.02 -47.61 122.87
CA ALA A 527 89.47 -47.74 122.98
C ALA A 527 90.11 -46.64 123.85
N ASP A 528 89.61 -45.41 123.81
CA ASP A 528 90.07 -44.33 124.71
C ASP A 528 89.62 -44.54 126.17
N ALA A 529 88.47 -45.18 126.41
CA ALA A 529 88.03 -45.56 127.75
C ALA A 529 88.90 -46.67 128.36
N ASP A 530 89.34 -47.65 127.54
CA ASP A 530 90.27 -48.70 127.97
C ASP A 530 91.69 -48.15 128.19
N ARG A 531 92.11 -47.14 127.43
CA ARG A 531 93.38 -46.43 127.63
C ARG A 531 93.42 -45.64 128.94
N ASN A 532 92.31 -44.99 129.31
CA ASN A 532 92.21 -44.27 130.58
C ASN A 532 92.14 -45.21 131.79
N ARG A 533 91.54 -46.42 131.67
CA ARG A 533 91.65 -47.46 132.71
C ARG A 533 93.08 -47.94 132.90
N ALA A 534 93.82 -48.19 131.81
CA ALA A 534 95.22 -48.58 131.89
C ALA A 534 96.13 -47.48 132.49
N ALA A 535 95.81 -46.20 132.28
CA ALA A 535 96.53 -45.09 132.91
C ALA A 535 96.27 -45.00 134.42
N THR A 536 95.05 -45.35 134.87
CA THR A 536 94.67 -45.35 136.29
C THR A 536 95.30 -46.51 137.06
N ASP A 537 95.44 -47.69 136.42
CA ASP A 537 96.10 -48.86 137.01
C ASP A 537 97.64 -48.69 137.14
N ILE A 538 98.25 -47.86 136.29
CA ILE A 538 99.68 -47.51 136.38
C ILE A 538 99.94 -46.51 137.52
N GLU A 539 99.02 -45.58 137.77
CA GLU A 539 99.11 -44.61 138.87
C GLU A 539 98.95 -45.28 140.24
N GLN A 540 98.09 -46.30 140.35
CA GLN A 540 97.92 -47.13 141.56
C GLN A 540 99.09 -48.09 141.83
N LEU A 541 99.85 -48.50 140.81
CA LEU A 541 101.07 -49.32 140.97
C LEU A 541 102.33 -48.50 141.35
N GLN A 542 102.35 -47.19 141.08
CA GLN A 542 103.46 -46.31 141.47
C GLN A 542 103.36 -45.78 142.91
N GLU A 543 102.17 -45.76 143.53
CA GLU A 543 101.99 -45.44 144.96
C GLU A 543 102.33 -46.60 145.91
N ALA A 544 102.37 -47.85 145.42
CA ALA A 544 102.68 -49.06 146.20
C ALA A 544 104.18 -49.42 146.27
N LEU A 545 105.06 -48.58 145.72
CA LEU A 545 106.53 -48.76 145.68
C LEU A 545 107.31 -47.65 146.41
N ARG A 546 106.65 -46.96 147.34
CA ARG A 546 107.25 -46.37 148.56
C ARG A 546 106.95 -47.27 149.74
#